data_AF-A0A8X7WMK5-F1
#
_entry.id   AF-A0A8X7WMK5-F1
#
_cell.length_a   1.000
_cell.length_b   1.000
_cell.length_c   1.000
_cell.angle_alpha   90.00
_cell.angle_beta   90.00
_cell.angle_gamma   90.00
#
_symmetry.space_group_name_H-M   'P 1'
#
loop_
_entity.id
_entity.type
_entity.pdbx_description
1 polymer ?
#
loop_
_entity_poly.entity_id
_entity_poly.type
_entity_poly.pdbx_seq_one_letter_code
_entity_poly.pdbx_strand_id
1 'polypeptide(L)'
;MVDGEIRTLRGYELRLLLCTVSSPPSDSPPESHLLDESQPETHPHDSLISSLLSLIESGDYLGALDSDATRLILGDAELDLVDSAERVYSELLHKVESFVVNGSSDEIDKARRAVMVMCLAIAAAFWFTRCNLTGPTDKSVKCWLPFKVSENKELAEWENWAKIQLMSAGSDLLGKFSNLQHLVFAKCFC
;
A
#
# COMPACT_ATOMS: atom_id res chain seq x y z
N MET A 1 -0.51 20.17 21.98
CA MET A 1 0.21 19.11 21.23
C MET A 1 -0.72 18.41 20.26
N VAL A 2 -1.86 17.88 20.71
CA VAL A 2 -2.85 17.16 19.87
C VAL A 2 -3.25 17.89 18.58
N ASP A 3 -3.49 19.20 18.60
CA ASP A 3 -3.87 19.96 17.40
C ASP A 3 -2.79 19.97 16.30
N GLY A 4 -1.52 19.88 16.67
CA GLY A 4 -0.40 19.79 15.73
C GLY A 4 -0.37 18.43 15.04
N GLU A 5 -0.61 17.36 15.79
CA GLU A 5 -0.60 15.99 15.27
C GLU A 5 -1.79 15.72 14.34
N ILE A 6 -2.98 16.23 14.69
CA ILE A 6 -4.15 16.17 13.81
C ILE A 6 -3.88 16.90 12.50
N ARG A 7 -3.21 18.05 12.54
CA ARG A 7 -2.83 18.78 11.33
C ARG A 7 -1.85 17.98 10.46
N THR A 8 -0.89 17.30 11.07
CA THR A 8 0.04 16.41 10.37
C THR A 8 -0.68 15.26 9.68
N LEU A 9 -1.59 14.57 10.38
CA LEU A 9 -2.39 13.47 9.81
C LEU A 9 -3.23 13.95 8.61
N ARG A 10 -3.91 15.08 8.74
CA ARG A 10 -4.66 15.70 7.62
C ARG A 10 -3.76 16.06 6.45
N GLY A 11 -2.52 16.48 6.71
CA GLY A 11 -1.53 16.73 5.67
C GLY A 11 -1.21 15.47 4.85
N TYR A 12 -1.07 14.32 5.51
CA TYR A 12 -0.85 13.05 4.82
C TYR A 12 -2.06 12.61 3.99
N GLU A 13 -3.28 12.71 4.55
CA GLU A 13 -4.51 12.41 3.83
C GLU A 13 -4.68 13.27 2.57
N LEU A 14 -4.44 14.58 2.68
CA LEU A 14 -4.53 15.50 1.55
C LEU A 14 -3.53 15.15 0.44
N ARG A 15 -2.29 14.77 0.79
CA ARG A 15 -1.29 14.34 -0.20
C ARG A 15 -1.74 13.09 -0.94
N LEU A 16 -2.27 12.09 -0.23
CA LEU A 16 -2.81 10.88 -0.86
C LEU A 16 -3.97 11.19 -1.80
N LEU A 17 -4.90 12.06 -1.39
CA LEU A 17 -6.00 12.50 -2.23
C LEU A 17 -5.50 13.20 -3.50
N LEU A 18 -4.49 14.06 -3.38
CA LEU A 18 -3.90 14.76 -4.52
C LEU A 18 -3.22 13.82 -5.52
N CYS A 19 -2.74 12.65 -5.08
CA CYS A 19 -2.20 11.62 -5.98
C CYS A 19 -3.30 10.93 -6.82
N THR A 20 -4.56 10.96 -6.37
CA THR A 20 -5.69 10.32 -7.07
C THR A 20 -6.38 11.23 -8.10
N VAL A 21 -6.21 12.55 -7.98
CA VAL A 21 -6.71 13.52 -8.94
C VAL A 21 -5.60 13.83 -9.94
N SER A 22 -5.91 13.92 -11.23
CA SER A 22 -4.94 14.37 -12.24
C SER A 22 -4.46 15.77 -11.85
N SER A 23 -3.28 15.86 -11.22
CA SER A 23 -2.63 17.14 -11.05
C SER A 23 -2.23 17.65 -12.42
N PRO A 24 -2.60 18.88 -12.80
CA PRO A 24 -1.98 19.50 -13.97
C PRO A 24 -0.46 19.51 -13.75
N PRO A 25 0.36 19.38 -14.81
CA PRO A 25 1.81 19.48 -14.68
C PRO A 25 2.13 20.83 -14.03
N SER A 26 2.61 20.79 -12.79
CA SER A 26 3.02 21.98 -12.06
C SER A 26 4.48 22.25 -12.45
N ASP A 27 4.70 23.26 -13.30
CA ASP A 27 6.03 23.74 -13.69
C ASP A 27 6.74 24.53 -12.58
N SER A 28 6.23 24.50 -11.35
CA SER A 28 6.87 25.10 -10.19
C SER A 28 7.49 24.02 -9.28
N PRO A 29 8.74 24.22 -8.82
CA PRO A 29 9.31 23.35 -7.79
C PRO A 29 8.37 23.38 -6.57
N PRO A 30 8.24 22.26 -5.84
CA PRO A 30 7.40 22.26 -4.65
C PRO A 30 7.90 23.36 -3.71
N GLU A 31 7.04 24.32 -3.40
CA GLU A 31 7.28 25.24 -2.30
C GLU A 31 7.44 24.39 -1.06
N SER A 32 8.69 24.16 -0.67
CA SER A 32 9.07 23.72 0.66
C SER A 32 8.58 24.80 1.60
N HIS A 33 7.31 24.71 2.01
CA HIS A 33 6.79 25.51 3.09
C HIS A 33 7.68 25.25 4.30
N LEU A 34 8.45 26.29 4.62
CA LEU A 34 9.32 26.45 5.77
C LEU A 34 8.59 25.90 7.00
N LEU A 35 8.94 24.68 7.39
CA LEU A 35 8.65 24.19 8.73
C LEU A 35 9.57 24.97 9.65
N ASP A 36 8.93 25.87 10.41
CA ASP A 36 9.50 26.60 11.54
C ASP A 36 10.43 25.70 12.36
N GLU A 37 11.64 26.19 12.60
CA GLU A 37 12.82 25.46 13.07
C GLU A 37 12.78 25.18 14.59
N SER A 38 11.59 24.88 15.12
CA SER A 38 11.42 24.30 16.44
C SER A 38 11.14 22.81 16.26
N GLN A 39 12.20 22.00 16.11
CA GLN A 39 12.11 20.54 15.93
C GLN A 39 11.16 19.93 16.98
N PRO A 40 9.91 19.59 16.63
CA PRO A 40 9.10 18.74 17.47
C PRO A 40 9.74 17.36 17.40
N GLU A 41 9.77 16.62 18.51
CA GLU A 41 10.12 15.20 18.47
C GLU A 41 9.32 14.54 17.35
N THR A 42 9.99 14.21 16.25
CA THR A 42 9.33 13.72 15.04
C THR A 42 8.88 12.32 15.38
N HIS A 43 7.58 12.04 15.26
CA HIS A 43 7.05 10.75 15.67
C HIS A 43 7.74 9.66 14.84
N PRO A 44 8.10 8.50 15.43
CA PRO A 44 8.90 7.47 14.75
C PRO A 44 8.31 6.98 13.40
N HIS A 45 7.02 7.18 13.17
CA HIS A 45 6.33 6.80 11.93
C HIS A 45 6.24 7.91 10.89
N ASP A 46 6.48 9.17 11.24
CA ASP A 46 6.31 10.31 10.31
C ASP A 46 7.33 10.25 9.15
N SER A 47 8.55 9.75 9.40
CA SER A 47 9.57 9.54 8.38
C SER A 47 9.18 8.44 7.39
N LEU A 48 8.62 7.32 7.88
CA LEU A 48 8.14 6.21 7.05
C LEU A 48 6.95 6.64 6.20
N ILE A 49 5.99 7.36 6.77
CA ILE A 49 4.84 7.90 6.04
C ILE A 49 5.31 8.87 4.95
N SER A 50 6.22 9.79 5.28
CA SER A 50 6.74 10.75 4.31
C SER A 50 7.48 10.09 3.16
N SER A 51 8.24 9.01 3.44
CA SER A 51 8.91 8.20 2.43
C SER A 51 7.90 7.51 1.49
N LEU A 52 6.88 6.86 2.06
CA LEU A 52 5.81 6.22 1.29
C LEU A 52 5.08 7.20 0.37
N LEU A 53 4.70 8.37 0.90
CA LEU A 53 4.03 9.41 0.12
C LEU A 53 4.89 9.88 -1.05
N SER A 54 6.19 10.08 -0.83
CA SER A 54 7.11 10.52 -1.87
C SER A 54 7.23 9.49 -3.01
N LEU A 55 7.27 8.20 -2.67
CA LEU A 55 7.28 7.11 -3.65
C LEU A 55 5.98 7.03 -4.46
N ILE A 56 4.83 7.21 -3.80
CA ILE A 56 3.52 7.24 -4.46
C ILE A 56 3.42 8.45 -5.40
N GLU A 57 3.82 9.63 -4.93
CA GLU A 57 3.80 10.89 -5.70
C GLU A 57 4.70 10.83 -6.94
N SER A 58 5.87 10.16 -6.85
CA SER A 58 6.77 9.96 -7.99
C SER A 58 6.34 8.83 -8.93
N GLY A 59 5.25 8.11 -8.61
CA GLY A 59 4.77 6.97 -9.39
C GLY A 59 5.58 5.67 -9.20
N ASP A 60 6.43 5.61 -8.17
CA ASP A 60 7.20 4.41 -7.78
C ASP A 60 6.40 3.56 -6.77
N TYR A 61 5.27 3.03 -7.24
CA TYR A 61 4.39 2.22 -6.42
C TYR A 61 5.05 0.91 -5.98
N LEU A 62 5.92 0.35 -6.80
CA LEU A 62 6.64 -0.88 -6.48
C LEU A 62 7.66 -0.63 -5.36
N GLY A 63 8.38 0.49 -5.41
CA GLY A 63 9.28 0.90 -4.33
C GLY A 63 8.55 1.20 -3.01
N ALA A 64 7.36 1.81 -3.07
CA ALA A 64 6.53 2.02 -1.87
C ALA A 64 6.15 0.69 -1.22
N LEU A 65 5.78 -0.26 -2.06
CA LEU A 65 5.44 -1.61 -1.66
C LEU A 65 6.68 -2.35 -1.10
N ASP A 66 7.88 -2.24 -1.68
CA ASP A 66 9.12 -2.88 -1.19
C ASP A 66 9.82 -2.16 -0.01
N SER A 67 9.17 -1.15 0.57
CA SER A 67 9.78 -0.26 1.54
C SER A 67 9.97 -0.87 2.95
N ASP A 68 10.78 -0.19 3.77
CA ASP A 68 10.92 -0.50 5.20
C ASP A 68 9.57 -0.53 5.94
N ALA A 69 8.60 0.29 5.51
CA ALA A 69 7.28 0.33 6.11
C ALA A 69 6.52 -0.99 5.90
N THR A 70 6.63 -1.59 4.72
CA THR A 70 6.05 -2.91 4.45
C THR A 70 6.69 -3.97 5.31
N ARG A 71 8.03 -3.98 5.42
CA ARG A 71 8.75 -4.91 6.30
C ARG A 71 8.35 -4.73 7.77
N LEU A 72 8.10 -3.50 8.21
CA LEU A 72 7.60 -3.22 9.55
C LEU A 72 6.20 -3.80 9.80
N ILE A 73 5.29 -3.71 8.81
CA ILE A 73 3.90 -4.16 8.95
C ILE A 73 3.78 -5.68 8.81
N LEU A 74 4.50 -6.27 7.85
CA LEU A 74 4.35 -7.67 7.45
C LEU A 74 5.37 -8.60 8.12
N GLY A 75 6.41 -8.02 8.72
CA GLY A 75 7.58 -8.72 9.23
C GLY A 75 8.48 -9.23 8.11
N ASP A 76 9.66 -9.71 8.50
CA ASP A 76 10.67 -10.31 7.59
C ASP A 76 10.32 -11.78 7.23
N ALA A 77 9.06 -12.15 7.40
CA ALA A 77 8.61 -13.51 7.15
C ALA A 77 8.57 -13.73 5.64
N GLU A 78 9.63 -14.33 5.09
CA GLU A 78 9.49 -15.22 3.95
C GLU A 78 8.40 -16.22 4.35
N LEU A 79 7.15 -15.99 3.94
CA LEU A 79 6.10 -16.99 4.12
C LEU A 79 6.52 -18.17 3.24
N ASP A 80 7.13 -19.17 3.89
CA ASP A 80 7.50 -20.44 3.30
C ASP A 80 6.37 -20.92 2.39
N LEU A 81 6.67 -21.07 1.10
CA LEU A 81 5.84 -21.62 0.01
C LEU A 81 4.43 -22.04 0.48
N VAL A 82 3.56 -21.05 0.67
CA VAL A 82 2.21 -21.31 1.14
C VAL A 82 1.37 -21.70 -0.07
N ASP A 83 0.95 -22.97 -0.12
CA ASP A 83 0.16 -23.55 -1.22
C ASP A 83 -1.24 -22.91 -1.42
N SER A 84 -1.63 -21.90 -0.63
CA SER A 84 -2.98 -21.32 -0.68
C SER A 84 -2.99 -19.80 -0.51
N ALA A 85 -3.50 -19.12 -1.53
CA ALA A 85 -3.78 -17.68 -1.51
C ALA A 85 -4.67 -17.30 -0.32
N GLU A 86 -5.70 -18.09 0.00
CA GLU A 86 -6.62 -17.79 1.11
C GLU A 86 -5.91 -17.68 2.46
N ARG A 87 -4.98 -18.61 2.73
CA ARG A 87 -4.19 -18.60 3.97
C ARG A 87 -3.29 -17.38 4.02
N VAL A 88 -2.63 -17.06 2.91
CA VAL A 88 -1.73 -15.90 2.80
C VAL A 88 -2.47 -14.59 3.04
N TYR A 89 -3.62 -14.39 2.39
CA TYR A 89 -4.41 -13.17 2.56
C TYR A 89 -5.05 -13.07 3.95
N SER A 90 -5.39 -14.19 4.57
CA SER A 90 -5.87 -14.22 5.95
C SER A 90 -4.77 -13.86 6.95
N GLU A 91 -3.55 -14.38 6.75
CA GLU A 91 -2.40 -14.02 7.57
C GLU A 91 -1.99 -12.56 7.38
N LEU A 92 -2.02 -12.07 6.13
CA LEU A 92 -1.81 -10.68 5.79
C LEU A 92 -2.78 -9.78 6.56
N LEU A 93 -4.08 -10.07 6.48
CA LEU A 93 -5.11 -9.30 7.18
C LEU A 93 -4.85 -9.31 8.69
N HIS A 94 -4.56 -10.47 9.28
CA HIS A 94 -4.26 -10.57 10.71
C HIS A 94 -3.02 -9.74 11.12
N LYS A 95 -1.96 -9.73 10.30
CA LYS A 95 -0.77 -8.90 10.55
C LYS A 95 -1.10 -7.41 10.51
N VAL A 96 -1.89 -6.98 9.52
CA VAL A 96 -2.33 -5.58 9.37
C VAL A 96 -3.21 -5.15 10.54
N GLU A 97 -4.22 -5.95 10.88
CA GLU A 97 -5.10 -5.68 12.03
C GLU A 97 -4.31 -5.61 13.33
N SER A 98 -3.40 -6.56 13.56
CA SER A 98 -2.53 -6.56 14.74
C SER A 98 -1.62 -5.32 14.77
N PHE A 99 -1.03 -4.94 13.62
CA PHE A 99 -0.17 -3.77 13.52
C PHE A 99 -0.90 -2.47 13.86
N VAL A 100 -2.13 -2.30 13.38
CA VAL A 100 -2.93 -1.07 13.60
C VAL A 100 -3.59 -1.07 14.97
N VAL A 101 -4.27 -2.14 15.37
CA VAL A 101 -5.11 -2.18 16.58
C VAL A 101 -4.30 -2.49 17.84
N ASN A 102 -3.41 -3.47 17.76
CA ASN A 102 -2.65 -3.97 18.92
C ASN A 102 -1.24 -3.37 19.00
N GLY A 103 -0.78 -2.69 17.95
CA GLY A 103 0.56 -2.12 17.87
C GLY A 103 0.81 -0.96 18.81
N SER A 104 -0.24 -0.33 19.35
CA SER A 104 -0.14 0.76 20.32
C SER A 104 -1.47 1.00 21.05
N SER A 105 -1.39 1.53 22.26
CA SER A 105 -2.55 2.02 23.02
C SER A 105 -2.86 3.50 22.74
N ASP A 106 -1.97 4.23 22.07
CA ASP A 106 -2.15 5.64 21.74
C ASP A 106 -2.92 5.81 20.43
N GLU A 107 -3.99 6.60 20.45
CA GLU A 107 -4.87 6.79 19.29
C GLU A 107 -4.20 7.55 18.15
N ILE A 108 -3.26 8.46 18.44
CA ILE A 108 -2.53 9.18 17.40
C ILE A 108 -1.53 8.25 16.71
N ASP A 109 -0.82 7.42 17.48
CA ASP A 109 0.04 6.37 16.91
C ASP A 109 -0.75 5.38 16.05
N LYS A 110 -1.92 4.92 16.52
CA LYS A 110 -2.84 4.08 15.72
C LYS A 110 -3.24 4.77 14.41
N ALA A 111 -3.54 6.07 14.45
CA ALA A 111 -3.87 6.82 13.25
C ALA A 111 -2.68 6.89 12.28
N ARG A 112 -1.45 7.09 12.77
CA ARG A 112 -0.23 7.06 11.94
C ARG A 112 -0.01 5.68 11.30
N ARG A 113 -0.20 4.61 12.07
CA ARG A 113 -0.13 3.22 11.56
C ARG A 113 -1.19 2.95 10.49
N ALA A 114 -2.40 3.44 10.70
CA ALA A 114 -3.46 3.37 9.70
C ALA A 114 -3.09 4.13 8.42
N VAL A 115 -2.47 5.32 8.53
CA VAL A 115 -1.96 6.07 7.37
C VAL A 115 -0.91 5.28 6.59
N MET A 116 0.03 4.61 7.26
CA MET A 116 1.01 3.75 6.59
C MET A 116 0.34 2.62 5.80
N VAL A 117 -0.64 1.96 6.43
CA VAL A 117 -1.46 0.91 5.83
C VAL A 117 -2.23 1.43 4.60
N MET A 118 -2.84 2.61 4.71
CA MET A 118 -3.53 3.26 3.58
C MET A 118 -2.58 3.58 2.42
N CYS A 119 -1.35 4.05 2.70
CA CYS A 119 -0.36 4.30 1.67
C CYS A 119 -0.03 3.03 0.87
N LEU A 120 0.16 1.88 1.55
CA LEU A 120 0.43 0.61 0.88
C LEU A 120 -0.76 0.11 0.07
N ALA A 121 -1.98 0.29 0.58
CA ALA A 121 -3.22 -0.01 -0.14
C ALA A 121 -3.31 0.76 -1.46
N ILE A 122 -3.05 2.08 -1.40
CA ILE A 122 -3.07 2.98 -2.56
C ILE A 122 -1.97 2.63 -3.54
N ALA A 123 -0.75 2.36 -3.06
CA ALA A 123 0.36 1.92 -3.92
C ALA A 123 0.00 0.62 -4.67
N ALA A 124 -0.59 -0.37 -4.00
CA ALA A 124 -1.04 -1.61 -4.64
C ALA A 124 -2.14 -1.37 -5.69
N ALA A 125 -3.13 -0.52 -5.38
CA ALA A 125 -4.19 -0.17 -6.32
C ALA A 125 -3.67 0.59 -7.55
N PHE A 126 -2.72 1.52 -7.36
CA PHE A 126 -2.09 2.26 -8.44
C PHE A 126 -1.15 1.39 -9.27
N TRP A 127 -0.41 0.48 -8.65
CA TRP A 127 0.38 -0.53 -9.37
C TRP A 127 -0.51 -1.42 -10.24
N PHE A 128 -1.62 -1.94 -9.68
CA PHE A 128 -2.64 -2.67 -10.44
C PHE A 128 -3.15 -1.86 -11.64
N THR A 129 -3.49 -0.59 -11.40
CA THR A 129 -4.01 0.32 -12.44
C THR A 129 -2.98 0.53 -13.54
N ARG A 130 -1.72 0.80 -13.18
CA ARG A 130 -0.61 0.97 -14.13
C ARG A 130 -0.45 -0.28 -15.01
N CYS A 131 -0.35 -1.46 -14.40
CA CYS A 131 -0.16 -2.72 -15.12
C CYS A 131 -1.29 -3.00 -16.12
N ASN A 132 -2.52 -2.60 -15.80
CA ASN A 132 -3.71 -2.96 -16.57
C ASN A 132 -4.18 -1.89 -17.56
N LEU A 133 -3.99 -0.60 -17.26
CA LEU A 133 -4.46 0.49 -18.11
C LEU A 133 -3.36 1.05 -19.01
N THR A 134 -2.10 1.04 -18.56
CA THR A 134 -0.96 1.57 -19.35
C THR A 134 -0.15 0.48 -20.07
N GLY A 135 -0.49 -0.78 -19.84
CA GLY A 135 0.20 -1.96 -20.36
C GLY A 135 1.34 -2.45 -19.45
N PRO A 136 1.86 -3.67 -19.67
CA PRO A 136 2.88 -4.26 -18.80
C PRO A 136 4.18 -3.46 -18.85
N THR A 137 4.67 -3.03 -17.68
CA THR A 137 6.01 -2.47 -17.50
C THR A 137 6.96 -3.63 -17.18
N ASP A 138 7.56 -4.18 -18.23
CA ASP A 138 8.48 -5.33 -18.22
C ASP A 138 7.94 -6.67 -17.67
N LYS A 139 8.28 -7.75 -18.38
CA LYS A 139 7.69 -9.10 -18.22
C LYS A 139 8.07 -9.82 -16.91
N SER A 140 8.87 -9.20 -16.04
CA SER A 140 9.47 -9.82 -14.86
C SER A 140 8.74 -9.54 -13.55
N VAL A 141 7.80 -8.59 -13.49
CA VAL A 141 7.12 -8.22 -12.22
C VAL A 141 5.87 -9.08 -12.02
N LYS A 142 6.03 -10.42 -12.00
CA LYS A 142 4.91 -11.36 -11.99
C LYS A 142 4.26 -11.60 -10.63
N CYS A 143 4.87 -11.16 -9.53
CA CYS A 143 4.24 -11.15 -8.23
C CYS A 143 5.08 -10.27 -7.31
N TRP A 144 4.65 -9.04 -7.06
CA TRP A 144 5.33 -8.24 -6.03
C TRP A 144 4.89 -8.63 -4.63
N LEU A 145 3.83 -9.43 -4.47
CA LEU A 145 3.46 -9.91 -3.14
C LEU A 145 4.72 -10.40 -2.41
N PRO A 146 4.94 -10.04 -1.14
CA PRO A 146 6.18 -10.33 -0.39
C PRO A 146 6.41 -11.82 -0.13
N PHE A 147 5.79 -12.68 -0.94
CA PHE A 147 5.73 -14.11 -0.86
C PHE A 147 6.35 -14.65 -2.15
N LYS A 148 7.41 -15.46 -2.01
CA LYS A 148 7.96 -16.24 -3.11
C LYS A 148 6.93 -17.29 -3.53
N VAL A 149 6.11 -16.95 -4.52
CA VAL A 149 5.19 -17.91 -5.16
C VAL A 149 5.98 -18.73 -6.18
N SER A 150 5.89 -20.06 -6.16
CA SER A 150 6.61 -20.91 -7.11
C SER A 150 6.07 -20.70 -8.53
N GLU A 151 7.00 -20.50 -9.47
CA GLU A 151 6.67 -19.87 -10.74
C GLU A 151 5.77 -20.72 -11.64
N ASN A 152 4.65 -20.10 -12.05
CA ASN A 152 3.70 -20.44 -13.12
C ASN A 152 2.43 -21.21 -12.77
N LYS A 153 2.45 -22.26 -11.93
CA LYS A 153 1.19 -22.99 -11.64
C LYS A 153 0.40 -22.33 -10.51
N GLU A 154 1.09 -21.93 -9.46
CA GLU A 154 0.50 -21.24 -8.31
C GLU A 154 -0.02 -19.85 -8.70
N LEU A 155 0.69 -19.10 -9.54
CA LEU A 155 0.23 -17.77 -10.00
C LEU A 155 -1.14 -17.80 -10.71
N ALA A 156 -1.40 -18.82 -11.54
CA ALA A 156 -2.69 -18.97 -12.21
C ALA A 156 -3.81 -19.34 -11.25
N GLU A 157 -3.51 -20.16 -10.23
CA GLU A 157 -4.45 -20.53 -9.17
C GLU A 157 -4.78 -19.33 -8.27
N TRP A 158 -3.78 -18.50 -7.94
CA TRP A 158 -3.95 -17.27 -7.16
C TRP A 158 -4.76 -16.22 -7.92
N GLU A 159 -4.51 -16.07 -9.22
CA GLU A 159 -5.30 -15.20 -10.08
C GLU A 159 -6.77 -15.68 -10.16
N ASN A 160 -6.99 -17.00 -10.24
CA ASN A 160 -8.34 -17.56 -10.23
C ASN A 160 -9.05 -17.38 -8.88
N TRP A 161 -8.34 -17.57 -7.78
CA TRP A 161 -8.85 -17.27 -6.44
C TRP A 161 -9.22 -15.80 -6.29
N ALA A 162 -8.36 -14.87 -6.73
CA ALA A 162 -8.63 -13.44 -6.68
C ALA A 162 -9.88 -13.06 -7.49
N LYS A 163 -10.08 -13.69 -8.66
CA LYS A 163 -11.33 -13.54 -9.43
C LYS A 163 -12.55 -13.94 -8.62
N ILE A 164 -12.52 -15.08 -7.93
CA ILE A 164 -13.65 -15.54 -7.09
C ILE A 164 -13.93 -14.53 -5.98
N GLN A 165 -12.90 -14.02 -5.31
CA GLN A 165 -13.04 -13.02 -4.25
C GLN A 165 -13.70 -11.72 -4.76
N LEU A 166 -13.33 -11.27 -5.96
CA LEU A 166 -13.85 -10.04 -6.55
C LEU A 166 -15.23 -10.23 -7.21
N MET A 167 -15.53 -11.42 -7.75
CA MET A 167 -16.85 -11.76 -8.28
C MET A 167 -17.92 -11.74 -7.19
N SER A 168 -17.59 -12.15 -5.96
CA SER A 168 -18.53 -12.06 -4.83
C SER A 168 -18.97 -10.62 -4.52
N ALA A 169 -18.19 -9.61 -4.93
CA ALA A 169 -18.53 -8.19 -4.82
C ALA A 169 -19.31 -7.65 -6.03
N GLY A 170 -19.73 -8.51 -6.97
CA GLY A 170 -20.58 -8.15 -8.12
C GLY A 170 -19.83 -7.52 -9.30
N SER A 171 -18.50 -7.66 -9.36
CA SER A 171 -17.69 -7.05 -10.42
C SER A 171 -17.36 -8.08 -11.51
N ASP A 172 -17.91 -7.89 -12.72
CA ASP A 172 -17.58 -8.65 -13.94
C ASP A 172 -16.17 -8.29 -14.46
N LEU A 173 -15.15 -8.44 -13.61
CA LEU A 173 -13.74 -8.26 -13.97
C LEU A 173 -13.19 -9.43 -14.82
N LEU A 174 -14.05 -10.38 -15.17
CA LEU A 174 -13.74 -11.57 -15.96
C LEU A 174 -13.27 -11.18 -17.38
N GLY A 175 -11.97 -11.38 -17.63
CA GLY A 175 -11.40 -11.46 -18.98
C GLY A 175 -10.60 -10.25 -19.46
N LYS A 176 -10.58 -9.12 -18.74
CA LYS A 176 -9.87 -7.90 -19.19
C LYS A 176 -8.62 -7.54 -18.39
N PHE A 177 -8.51 -8.01 -17.15
CA PHE A 177 -7.45 -7.60 -16.23
C PHE A 177 -6.61 -8.78 -15.76
N SER A 178 -5.35 -8.49 -15.44
CA SER A 178 -4.35 -9.39 -14.88
C SER A 178 -3.83 -8.81 -13.57
N ASN A 179 -3.19 -9.63 -12.74
CA ASN A 179 -2.63 -9.21 -11.46
C ASN A 179 -3.68 -8.82 -10.41
N LEU A 180 -4.87 -9.44 -10.45
CA LEU A 180 -6.00 -9.14 -9.56
C LEU A 180 -5.67 -9.31 -8.07
N GLN A 181 -4.62 -10.08 -7.74
CA GLN A 181 -4.09 -10.22 -6.40
C GLN A 181 -3.69 -8.88 -5.76
N HIS A 182 -3.27 -7.87 -6.54
CA HIS A 182 -2.98 -6.53 -6.00
C HIS A 182 -4.24 -5.77 -5.58
N LEU A 183 -5.36 -6.02 -6.26
CA LEU A 183 -6.63 -5.41 -5.89
C LEU A 183 -7.20 -6.07 -4.64
N VAL A 184 -7.05 -7.40 -4.51
CA VAL A 184 -7.40 -8.11 -3.27
C VAL A 184 -6.48 -7.67 -2.12
N PHE A 185 -5.19 -7.48 -2.39
CA PHE A 185 -4.24 -6.93 -1.42
C PHE A 185 -4.70 -5.56 -0.94
N ALA A 186 -4.96 -4.62 -1.85
CA ALA A 186 -5.49 -3.30 -1.49
C ALA A 186 -6.78 -3.39 -0.66
N LYS A 187 -7.68 -4.32 -0.98
CA LYS A 187 -8.91 -4.56 -0.21
C LYS A 187 -8.64 -5.03 1.23
N CYS A 188 -7.56 -5.75 1.51
CA CYS A 188 -7.22 -6.17 2.88
C CYS A 188 -6.80 -5.01 3.79
N PHE A 189 -6.55 -3.82 3.24
CA PHE A 189 -6.12 -2.63 3.98
C PHE A 189 -7.22 -1.56 4.10
N CYS A 190 -8.41 -1.80 3.53
CA CYS A 190 -9.55 -0.87 3.49
C CYS A 190 -10.77 -1.48 4.19
#